data_AF-A0A661YYE7-F1
#
_entry.id   AF-A0A661YYE7-F1
#
_cell.length_a   1.000
_cell.length_b   1.000
_cell.length_c   1.000
_cell.angle_alpha   90.00
_cell.angle_beta   90.00
_cell.angle_gamma   90.00
#
_symmetry.space_group_name_H-M   'P 1'
#
loop_
_entity.id
_entity.type
_entity.pdbx_description
1 polymer ?
#
loop_
_entity_poly.entity_id
_entity_poly.type
_entity_poly.pdbx_seq_one_letter_code
_entity_poly.pdbx_strand_id
1 'polypeptide(L)'
;MKKLIRILMMVFLAIGMNSCYYDAFPEDDYVPNDPDDGGNIELVSYQNDIVPLWVQCTGCHKEGGDEPNMADNSYNNLLNGYVIPENADASILYKSLINDGVELMPPGAGWPSSKIDLVRDWINQGALNN
;
A
#
# COMPACT_ATOMS: atom_id res chain seq x y z
N MET A 1 -20.27 -27.34 47.77
CA MET A 1 -20.87 -26.69 46.58
C MET A 1 -20.33 -25.27 46.34
N LYS A 2 -20.41 -24.33 47.29
CA LYS A 2 -19.93 -22.93 47.11
C LYS A 2 -18.43 -22.80 46.80
N LYS A 3 -17.57 -23.67 47.36
CA LYS A 3 -16.12 -23.69 47.09
C LYS A 3 -15.79 -24.19 45.68
N LEU A 4 -16.52 -25.20 45.19
CA LEU A 4 -16.42 -25.70 43.81
C LEU A 4 -16.87 -24.63 42.80
N ILE A 5 -17.97 -23.93 43.08
CA ILE A 5 -18.46 -22.84 42.22
C ILE A 5 -17.45 -21.68 42.14
N ARG A 6 -16.79 -21.33 43.26
CA ARG A 6 -15.73 -20.31 43.28
C ARG A 6 -14.49 -20.73 42.49
N ILE A 7 -14.08 -21.99 42.58
CA ILE A 7 -12.96 -22.52 41.79
C ILE A 7 -13.31 -22.51 40.31
N LEU A 8 -14.53 -22.92 39.95
CA LEU A 8 -15.01 -22.90 38.55
C LEU A 8 -15.02 -21.48 37.96
N MET A 9 -15.43 -20.48 38.74
CA MET A 9 -15.42 -19.07 38.33
C MET A 9 -14.01 -18.52 38.11
N MET A 10 -13.03 -18.90 38.94
CA MET A 10 -11.63 -18.46 38.77
C MET A 10 -10.98 -19.11 37.54
N VAL A 11 -11.31 -20.37 37.24
CA VAL A 11 -10.82 -21.06 36.03
C VAL A 11 -11.44 -20.46 34.76
N PHE A 12 -12.73 -20.12 34.77
CA PHE A 12 -13.39 -19.48 33.63
C PHE A 12 -12.85 -18.07 33.34
N LEU A 13 -12.51 -17.30 34.38
CA LEU A 13 -11.92 -15.98 34.24
C LEU A 13 -10.49 -16.03 33.67
N ALA A 14 -9.72 -17.07 34.01
CA ALA A 14 -8.37 -17.27 33.50
C ALA A 14 -8.33 -17.72 32.02
N ILE A 15 -9.38 -18.38 31.53
CA ILE A 15 -9.46 -18.84 30.13
C ILE A 15 -9.85 -17.70 29.17
N GLY A 16 -10.51 -16.63 29.65
CA GLY A 16 -10.96 -15.50 28.82
C GLY A 16 -9.88 -14.52 28.36
N MET A 17 -8.62 -14.65 28.83
CA MET A 17 -7.54 -13.68 28.54
C MET A 17 -6.62 -14.09 27.39
N ASN A 18 -6.86 -15.23 26.72
CA ASN A 18 -6.03 -15.71 25.60
C ASN A 18 -6.70 -15.57 24.23
N SER A 19 -7.84 -14.88 24.10
CA SER A 19 -8.56 -14.77 22.82
C SER A 19 -8.19 -13.55 21.97
N CYS A 20 -7.01 -12.96 22.17
CA CYS A 20 -6.41 -12.10 21.15
C CYS A 20 -5.79 -12.99 20.08
N TYR A 21 -6.64 -13.64 19.28
CA TYR A 21 -6.24 -14.23 18.01
C TYR A 21 -5.94 -13.08 17.06
N TYR A 22 -4.69 -12.61 17.09
CA TYR A 22 -4.14 -11.84 15.99
C TYR A 22 -3.85 -12.86 14.88
N ASP A 23 -4.77 -12.99 13.92
CA ASP A 23 -4.32 -13.29 12.56
C ASP A 23 -3.42 -12.10 12.20
N ALA A 24 -2.11 -12.30 12.34
CA ALA A 24 -1.17 -11.57 11.53
C ALA A 24 -1.51 -12.02 10.11
N PHE A 25 -2.44 -11.30 9.47
CA PHE A 25 -2.60 -11.41 8.03
C PHE A 25 -1.19 -11.39 7.46
N PRO A 26 -0.80 -12.38 6.64
CA PRO A 26 0.45 -12.29 5.92
C PRO A 26 0.48 -10.90 5.30
N GLU A 27 1.57 -10.17 5.48
CA GLU A 27 1.84 -9.05 4.59
C GLU A 27 1.93 -9.71 3.22
N ASP A 28 0.87 -9.56 2.41
CA ASP A 28 0.86 -10.00 1.02
C ASP A 28 1.92 -9.13 0.33
N ASP A 29 3.15 -9.62 0.39
CA ASP A 29 4.26 -9.06 -0.36
C ASP A 29 3.84 -9.14 -1.82
N TYR A 30 3.55 -7.99 -2.42
CA TYR A 30 3.18 -7.94 -3.83
C TYR A 30 4.28 -8.62 -4.66
N VAL A 31 3.94 -9.79 -5.22
CA VAL A 31 4.79 -10.55 -6.14
C VAL A 31 4.21 -10.38 -7.55
N PRO A 32 4.86 -9.58 -8.41
CA PRO A 32 4.41 -9.44 -9.79
C PRO A 32 4.39 -10.80 -10.49
N ASN A 33 3.24 -11.17 -11.07
CA ASN A 33 3.03 -12.43 -11.80
C ASN A 33 3.32 -13.67 -10.94
N ASP A 34 2.68 -13.77 -9.77
CA ASP A 34 2.74 -14.98 -8.94
C ASP A 34 2.34 -16.22 -9.77
N PRO A 35 3.28 -17.17 -10.01
CA PRO A 35 2.99 -18.38 -10.77
C PRO A 35 1.93 -19.28 -10.12
N ASP A 36 1.63 -19.09 -8.84
CA ASP A 36 0.61 -19.85 -8.11
C ASP A 36 -0.83 -19.37 -8.44
N ASP A 37 -1.02 -18.18 -9.05
CA ASP A 37 -2.33 -17.67 -9.52
C ASP A 37 -2.72 -18.14 -10.94
N GLY A 38 -2.08 -19.19 -11.44
CA GLY A 38 -2.50 -19.85 -12.69
C GLY A 38 -2.43 -18.96 -13.94
N GLY A 39 -1.65 -17.87 -13.90
CA GLY A 39 -1.45 -16.94 -15.00
C GLY A 39 -2.53 -15.86 -15.15
N ASN A 40 -3.36 -15.64 -14.12
CA ASN A 40 -4.18 -14.43 -14.07
C ASN A 40 -3.28 -13.23 -13.78
N ILE A 41 -3.56 -12.11 -14.46
CA ILE A 41 -2.95 -10.82 -14.10
C ILE A 41 -3.79 -10.26 -12.97
N GLU A 42 -3.24 -10.25 -11.76
CA GLU A 42 -3.84 -9.60 -10.62
C GLU A 42 -3.95 -8.09 -10.89
N LEU A 43 -5.18 -7.57 -10.82
CA LEU A 43 -5.44 -6.16 -11.01
C LEU A 43 -5.08 -5.39 -9.75
N VAL A 44 -4.16 -4.44 -9.87
CA VAL A 44 -3.80 -3.55 -8.78
C VAL A 44 -4.96 -2.59 -8.51
N SER A 45 -5.46 -2.58 -7.28
CA SER A 45 -6.47 -1.64 -6.80
C SER A 45 -5.81 -0.32 -6.40
N TYR A 46 -6.26 0.78 -7.00
CA TYR A 46 -5.79 2.08 -6.57
C TYR A 46 -6.11 2.34 -5.10
N GLN A 47 -7.35 2.05 -4.68
CA GLN A 47 -7.79 2.36 -3.32
C GLN A 47 -7.12 1.48 -2.25
N ASN A 48 -6.91 0.20 -2.54
CA ASN A 48 -6.42 -0.75 -1.52
C ASN A 48 -4.90 -0.92 -1.56
N ASP A 49 -4.27 -0.84 -2.74
CA ASP A 49 -2.86 -1.17 -2.89
C ASP A 49 -1.99 0.08 -3.03
N ILE A 50 -2.48 1.10 -3.73
CA ILE A 50 -1.70 2.28 -4.08
C ILE A 50 -1.86 3.42 -3.06
N VAL A 51 -3.08 3.76 -2.66
CA VAL A 51 -3.36 4.86 -1.71
C VAL A 51 -2.59 4.71 -0.39
N PRO A 52 -2.50 3.51 0.25
CA PRO A 52 -1.74 3.37 1.49
C PRO A 52 -0.25 3.72 1.36
N LEU A 53 0.32 3.63 0.15
CA LEU A 53 1.73 3.96 -0.09
C LEU A 53 1.98 5.47 0.01
N TRP A 54 0.97 6.30 -0.29
CA TRP A 54 1.08 7.77 -0.31
C TRP A 54 1.28 8.41 1.05
N VAL A 55 1.06 7.68 2.15
CA VAL A 55 1.25 8.20 3.51
C VAL A 55 2.65 8.83 3.70
N GLN A 56 3.68 8.29 3.05
CA GLN A 56 5.04 8.83 3.14
C GLN A 56 5.27 10.07 2.25
N CYS A 57 4.41 10.29 1.26
CA CYS A 57 4.49 11.40 0.31
C CYS A 57 3.84 12.67 0.86
N THR A 58 2.73 12.54 1.61
CA THR A 58 1.91 13.67 2.10
C THR A 58 2.64 14.59 3.09
N GLY A 59 3.81 14.20 3.59
CA GLY A 59 4.68 15.07 4.40
C GLY A 59 5.07 16.35 3.66
N CYS A 60 5.46 16.21 2.38
CA CYS A 60 5.84 17.33 1.50
C CYS A 60 4.77 17.60 0.43
N HIS A 61 4.14 16.55 -0.10
CA HIS A 61 3.15 16.62 -1.17
C HIS A 61 1.73 16.79 -0.65
N LYS A 62 1.38 18.02 -0.25
CA LYS A 62 0.10 18.39 0.34
C LYS A 62 -0.31 19.81 -0.07
N GLU A 63 -1.48 20.26 0.34
CA GLU A 63 -1.91 21.64 0.11
C GLU A 63 -0.85 22.65 0.63
N GLY A 64 -0.40 23.53 -0.27
CA GLY A 64 0.65 24.52 0.01
C GLY A 64 2.08 23.96 0.08
N GLY A 65 2.27 22.68 -0.24
CA GLY A 65 3.57 22.01 -0.34
C GLY A 65 4.02 21.79 -1.79
N ASP A 66 4.78 20.74 -2.02
CA ASP A 66 5.27 20.36 -3.35
C ASP A 66 4.15 19.70 -4.17
N GLU A 67 4.09 20.02 -5.47
CA GLU A 67 3.13 19.40 -6.38
C GLU A 67 3.62 18.02 -6.87
N PRO A 68 2.74 17.03 -7.09
CA PRO A 68 1.28 17.11 -6.93
C PRO A 68 0.87 17.02 -5.46
N ASN A 69 -0.26 17.62 -5.09
CA ASN A 69 -0.89 17.32 -3.81
C ASN A 69 -1.32 15.83 -3.73
N MET A 70 -0.76 15.08 -2.78
CA MET A 70 -1.02 13.66 -2.57
C MET A 70 -1.95 13.39 -1.37
N ALA A 71 -2.28 14.42 -0.58
CA ALA A 71 -3.13 14.30 0.60
C ALA A 71 -4.62 14.22 0.24
N ASP A 72 -5.05 15.03 -0.74
CA ASP A 72 -6.44 15.12 -1.17
C ASP A 72 -6.54 14.91 -2.68
N ASN A 73 -7.49 14.07 -3.12
CA ASN A 73 -7.76 13.82 -4.54
C ASN A 73 -6.52 13.36 -5.34
N SER A 74 -5.64 12.58 -4.69
CA SER A 74 -4.34 12.15 -5.22
C SER A 74 -4.43 11.51 -6.61
N TYR A 75 -5.49 10.75 -6.89
CA TYR A 75 -5.71 10.14 -8.20
C TYR A 75 -5.73 11.19 -9.31
N ASN A 76 -6.63 12.16 -9.22
CA ASN A 76 -6.78 13.17 -10.25
C ASN A 76 -5.55 14.07 -10.35
N ASN A 77 -4.89 14.37 -9.21
CA ASN A 77 -3.68 15.19 -9.21
C ASN A 77 -2.51 14.46 -9.90
N LEU A 78 -2.37 13.15 -9.69
CA LEU A 78 -1.38 12.32 -10.38
C LEU A 78 -1.63 12.25 -11.89
N LEU A 79 -2.89 12.04 -12.29
CA LEU A 79 -3.26 11.99 -13.71
C LEU A 79 -3.23 13.37 -14.39
N ASN A 80 -3.03 14.46 -13.65
CA ASN A 80 -2.83 15.81 -14.19
C ASN A 80 -1.36 16.07 -14.60
N GLY A 81 -0.71 15.09 -15.22
CA GLY A 81 0.61 15.24 -15.85
C GLY A 81 1.77 14.50 -15.19
N TYR A 82 1.55 13.77 -14.09
CA TYR A 82 2.60 12.99 -13.41
C TYR A 82 2.57 11.50 -13.76
N VAL A 83 1.39 11.00 -14.14
CA VAL A 83 1.16 9.63 -14.57
C VAL A 83 0.61 9.63 -15.99
N ILE A 84 1.19 8.77 -16.83
CA ILE A 84 0.73 8.45 -18.18
C ILE A 84 0.24 7.00 -18.13
N PRO A 85 -1.09 6.77 -18.17
CA PRO A 85 -1.65 5.42 -18.20
C PRO A 85 -1.00 4.55 -19.27
N GLU A 86 -0.81 3.26 -18.95
CA GLU A 86 -0.18 2.26 -19.83
C GLU A 86 1.31 2.51 -20.13
N ASN A 87 1.94 3.53 -19.50
CA ASN A 87 3.33 3.88 -19.76
C ASN A 87 4.05 4.42 -18.51
N ALA A 88 4.45 3.50 -17.63
CA ALA A 88 5.26 3.83 -16.45
C ALA A 88 6.60 4.50 -16.83
N ASP A 89 7.29 4.02 -17.86
CA ASP A 89 8.59 4.55 -18.30
C ASP A 89 8.53 5.99 -18.84
N ALA A 90 7.34 6.50 -19.15
CA ALA A 90 7.13 7.90 -19.50
C ALA A 90 6.56 8.74 -18.34
N SER A 91 6.11 8.10 -17.26
CA SER A 91 5.47 8.73 -16.11
C SER A 91 6.49 9.35 -15.15
N ILE A 92 6.33 10.63 -14.83
CA ILE A 92 7.21 11.36 -13.89
C ILE A 92 7.20 10.70 -12.51
N LEU A 93 6.02 10.24 -12.05
CA LEU A 93 5.89 9.54 -10.76
C LEU A 93 6.82 8.31 -10.70
N TYR A 94 6.81 7.46 -11.73
CA TYR A 94 7.64 6.26 -11.72
C TYR A 94 9.13 6.60 -11.81
N LYS A 95 9.50 7.54 -12.68
CA LYS A 95 10.88 8.02 -12.82
C LYS A 95 11.46 8.57 -11.51
N SER A 96 10.67 9.31 -10.74
CA SER A 96 11.12 9.85 -9.45
C SER A 96 11.32 8.74 -8.42
N LEU A 97 10.55 7.65 -8.45
CA LEU A 97 10.74 6.50 -7.54
C LEU A 97 12.04 5.73 -7.83
N ILE A 98 12.52 5.74 -9.07
CA ILE A 98 13.73 5.01 -9.51
C ILE A 98 14.95 5.92 -9.78
N ASN A 99 14.82 7.24 -9.57
CA ASN A 99 15.84 8.24 -9.86
C ASN A 99 16.32 8.24 -11.34
N ASP A 100 15.38 8.13 -12.29
CA ASP A 100 15.65 8.15 -13.73
C ASP A 100 15.39 9.54 -14.33
N GLY A 101 16.41 10.38 -14.35
CA GLY A 101 16.33 11.74 -14.92
C GLY A 101 15.39 12.70 -14.17
N VAL A 102 14.78 12.25 -13.07
CA VAL A 102 13.95 13.01 -12.14
C VAL A 102 14.49 12.75 -10.73
N GLU A 103 14.47 13.76 -9.87
CA GLU A 103 14.98 13.63 -8.50
C GLU A 103 14.28 12.49 -7.74
N LEU A 104 15.08 11.72 -6.99
CA LEU A 104 14.60 10.58 -6.20
C LEU A 104 13.56 11.03 -5.18
N MET A 105 12.39 10.40 -5.22
CA MET A 105 11.33 10.56 -4.23
C MET A 105 11.00 9.21 -3.57
N PRO A 106 10.84 9.14 -2.23
CA PRO A 106 11.16 10.18 -1.26
C PRO A 106 12.69 10.49 -1.17
N PRO A 107 13.09 11.74 -0.87
CA PRO A 107 14.51 12.10 -0.80
C PRO A 107 15.28 11.29 0.24
N GLY A 108 16.41 10.72 -0.16
CA GLY A 108 17.33 9.98 0.73
C GLY A 108 16.80 8.63 1.23
N ALA A 109 15.56 8.26 0.91
CA ALA A 109 14.92 7.02 1.33
C ALA A 109 14.06 6.46 0.19
N GLY A 110 14.71 5.94 -0.84
CA GLY A 110 14.04 5.25 -1.94
C GLY A 110 13.22 4.06 -1.44
N TRP A 111 12.10 3.80 -2.11
CA TRP A 111 11.24 2.67 -1.76
C TRP A 111 11.88 1.32 -2.11
N PRO A 112 11.50 0.24 -1.41
CA PRO A 112 11.83 -1.12 -1.84
C PRO A 112 11.22 -1.41 -3.21
N SER A 113 11.85 -2.31 -3.97
CA SER A 113 11.42 -2.65 -5.34
C SER A 113 9.98 -3.13 -5.40
N SER A 114 9.49 -3.90 -4.42
CA SER A 114 8.11 -4.39 -4.40
C SER A 114 7.06 -3.26 -4.45
N LYS A 115 7.28 -2.16 -3.72
CA LYS A 115 6.39 -0.98 -3.78
C LYS A 115 6.49 -0.24 -5.10
N ILE A 116 7.70 -0.15 -5.65
CA ILE A 116 7.95 0.49 -6.95
C ILE A 116 7.28 -0.33 -8.07
N ASP A 117 7.39 -1.65 -8.01
CA ASP A 117 6.79 -2.59 -8.94
C ASP A 117 5.26 -2.51 -8.88
N LEU A 118 4.68 -2.41 -7.68
CA LEU A 118 3.23 -2.21 -7.50
C LEU A 118 2.73 -0.92 -8.18
N VAL A 119 3.46 0.20 -8.01
CA VAL A 119 3.12 1.46 -8.70
C VAL A 119 3.31 1.34 -10.22
N ARG A 120 4.40 0.71 -10.69
CA ARG A 120 4.65 0.47 -12.12
C ARG A 120 3.50 -0.31 -12.74
N ASP A 121 3.09 -1.38 -12.08
CA ASP A 121 2.10 -2.31 -12.62
C ASP A 121 0.72 -1.66 -12.62
N TRP A 122 0.34 -0.91 -11.58
CA TRP A 122 -0.86 -0.07 -11.60
C TRP A 122 -0.88 0.91 -12.78
N ILE A 123 0.22 1.63 -13.03
CA ILE A 123 0.32 2.55 -14.18
C ILE A 123 0.14 1.78 -15.49
N ASN A 124 0.85 0.68 -15.66
CA ASN A 124 0.83 -0.13 -16.89
C ASN A 124 -0.50 -0.85 -17.12
N GLN A 125 -1.28 -1.13 -16.07
CA GLN A 125 -2.65 -1.62 -16.13
C GLN A 125 -3.68 -0.52 -16.48
N GLY A 126 -3.22 0.69 -16.83
CA GLY A 126 -4.07 1.80 -17.24
C GLY A 126 -4.38 2.80 -16.13
N ALA A 127 -3.65 2.74 -15.00
CA ALA A 127 -3.82 3.63 -13.86
C ALA A 127 -5.29 3.73 -13.41
N LEU A 128 -5.96 2.59 -13.26
CA LEU A 128 -7.39 2.51 -12.95
C LEU A 128 -7.72 3.11 -11.58
N ASN A 129 -8.95 3.62 -11.43
CA ASN A 129 -9.50 4.05 -10.15
C ASN A 129 -10.51 3.01 -9.63
N ASN A 130 -9.99 1.94 -9.03
CA ASN A 130 -10.71 0.73 -8.63
C ASN A 130 -10.51 0.35 -7.15
#